data_AF-A0A7W0PDF4-F1
#
_entry.id   AF-A0A7W0PDF4-F1
#
_cell.length_a   1.000
_cell.length_b   1.000
_cell.length_c   1.000
_cell.angle_alpha   90.00
_cell.angle_beta   90.00
_cell.angle_gamma   90.00
#
_symmetry.space_group_name_H-M   'P 1'
#
loop_
_entity.id
_entity.type
_entity.pdbx_description
1 polymer ?
#
loop_
_entity_poly.entity_id
_entity_poly.type
_entity_poly.pdbx_seq_one_letter_code
_entity_poly.pdbx_strand_id
1 'polypeptide(L)'
;MGGSASSVGGEPECPRHLRAPARVREGLARGCLFYDRWVTPEDLAAAIAQAVDQAVKAGQLSVGLAGEVVVERPKNREHGDYATNTAMRLAKPNARAPRDIAEQLADMLRAVDGIEAVEIAGPGFLNIRLATAAQGALVRTIAGRAAAYGRTETLAGQTINLEYVSANPVGPVHIGSARWAAVGDALSRLIVATGATVVREYYFNDAGAQIDRFAASLDAVARGEPIPEDGYRGGYIVDVAAEVVRANPGLLDEPRDKALEVFAHDGIELMFTAIRKSLADFGVTFDVYFNEREMHASGAVEATVQKLREAGHVFEADGAIWLRTTDFGDDKDRVIVRSDGRPTYFCADLAYYVDKRERGADKIVILLGADHHGYVGRMRSLVSGLGENPDETLEIIIGQLVNIRGAKLSKRSGNLLTLEELVETIGVDAARYALVRSSMDSTIDLDLDLWASQTSDNPVFYVQYAHARIASLLRNAAELGFPLPELTDVHLELLKHEKESEL
;
A
#
# COMPACT_ATOMS: atom_id res chain seq x y z
N MET A 1 -18.28 -63.88 -37.38
CA MET A 1 -18.34 -62.42 -37.63
C MET A 1 -18.64 -61.79 -36.29
N GLY A 2 -17.87 -60.93 -35.65
CA GLY A 2 -16.70 -60.15 -36.03
C GLY A 2 -16.72 -58.95 -35.08
N GLY A 3 -15.61 -58.71 -34.38
CA GLY A 3 -15.29 -57.47 -33.66
C GLY A 3 -16.08 -57.21 -32.36
N SER A 4 -15.56 -56.47 -31.39
CA SER A 4 -14.22 -55.91 -31.16
C SER A 4 -14.28 -55.20 -29.82
N ALA A 5 -13.22 -55.33 -29.03
CA ALA A 5 -12.97 -54.47 -27.89
C ALA A 5 -12.87 -53.00 -28.31
N SER A 6 -13.40 -52.09 -27.49
CA SER A 6 -13.00 -50.68 -27.49
C SER A 6 -12.89 -50.18 -26.04
N SER A 7 -11.67 -50.27 -25.52
CA SER A 7 -11.15 -49.41 -24.48
C SER A 7 -11.11 -47.97 -24.98
N VAL A 8 -11.72 -47.03 -24.27
CA VAL A 8 -11.40 -45.61 -24.38
C VAL A 8 -10.86 -45.18 -23.03
N GLY A 9 -9.56 -44.88 -23.00
CA GLY A 9 -8.87 -44.34 -21.85
C GLY A 9 -9.39 -42.94 -21.55
N GLY A 10 -9.65 -42.68 -20.27
CA GLY A 10 -9.84 -41.33 -19.77
C GLY A 10 -8.53 -40.54 -19.91
N GLU A 11 -8.64 -39.35 -20.50
CA GLU A 11 -7.59 -38.34 -20.43
C GLU A 11 -7.31 -38.00 -18.96
N PRO A 12 -6.05 -37.77 -18.55
CA PRO A 12 -5.75 -37.35 -17.20
C PRO A 12 -6.24 -35.91 -16.99
N GLU A 13 -7.16 -35.74 -16.04
CA GLU A 13 -7.62 -34.42 -15.58
C GLU A 13 -6.43 -33.59 -15.08
N CYS A 14 -6.29 -32.38 -15.63
CA CYS A 14 -5.32 -31.39 -15.18
C CYS A 14 -5.69 -30.89 -13.76
N PRO A 15 -4.73 -30.80 -12.81
CA PRO A 15 -5.01 -30.37 -11.45
C PRO A 15 -5.63 -28.96 -11.37
N ARG A 16 -6.61 -28.76 -10.48
CA ARG A 16 -7.42 -27.53 -10.34
C ARG A 16 -6.62 -26.23 -10.05
N HIS A 17 -5.33 -26.33 -9.77
CA HIS A 17 -4.44 -25.22 -9.39
C HIS A 17 -3.74 -24.55 -10.60
N LEU A 18 -4.00 -25.00 -11.83
CA LEU A 18 -3.38 -24.49 -13.07
C LEU A 18 -4.35 -23.72 -14.00
N ARG A 19 -5.49 -23.25 -13.48
CA ARG A 19 -6.42 -22.43 -14.27
C ARG A 19 -6.08 -20.94 -14.14
N ALA A 20 -5.73 -20.30 -15.26
CA ALA A 20 -5.73 -18.85 -15.37
C ALA A 20 -7.11 -18.27 -14.97
N PRO A 21 -7.16 -17.10 -14.33
CA PRO A 21 -8.41 -16.48 -13.88
C PRO A 21 -9.38 -16.25 -15.04
N ALA A 22 -10.68 -16.43 -14.78
CA ALA A 22 -11.74 -16.45 -15.79
C ALA A 22 -11.77 -15.22 -16.72
N ARG A 23 -11.31 -14.04 -16.24
CA ARG A 23 -11.25 -12.79 -17.02
C ARG A 23 -10.19 -12.78 -18.14
N VAL A 24 -9.16 -13.62 -18.07
CA VAL A 24 -8.16 -13.75 -19.15
C VAL A 24 -8.76 -14.46 -20.37
N ARG A 25 -9.74 -15.35 -20.15
CA ARG A 25 -10.44 -16.05 -21.23
C ARG A 25 -11.50 -15.18 -21.92
N GLU A 26 -12.13 -14.25 -21.21
CA GLU A 26 -13.16 -13.38 -21.79
C GLU A 26 -12.56 -12.24 -22.63
N GLY A 27 -11.36 -11.74 -22.30
CA GLY A 27 -10.65 -10.76 -23.13
C GLY A 27 -10.19 -11.32 -24.48
N LEU A 28 -9.94 -12.64 -24.57
CA LEU A 28 -9.59 -13.31 -25.82
C LEU A 28 -10.78 -13.51 -26.77
N ALA A 29 -12.02 -13.45 -26.27
CA ALA A 29 -13.24 -13.71 -27.05
C ALA A 29 -13.99 -12.45 -27.49
N ARG A 30 -13.70 -11.29 -26.89
CA ARG A 30 -14.26 -9.99 -27.27
C ARG A 30 -13.10 -9.04 -27.54
N GLY A 31 -12.81 -8.78 -28.82
CA GLY A 31 -11.72 -7.93 -29.27
C GLY A 31 -11.75 -6.51 -28.70
N CYS A 32 -11.25 -6.35 -27.47
CA CYS A 32 -11.05 -5.08 -26.78
C CYS A 32 -9.77 -5.19 -25.97
N LEU A 33 -8.92 -4.17 -26.14
CA LEU A 33 -7.53 -4.00 -25.67
C LEU A 33 -6.45 -4.56 -26.62
N PHE A 34 -6.52 -4.17 -27.89
CA PHE A 34 -5.28 -4.03 -28.66
C PHE A 34 -4.76 -2.60 -28.45
N TYR A 35 -3.65 -2.45 -27.72
CA TYR A 35 -2.80 -1.30 -27.92
C TYR A 35 -2.26 -1.40 -29.36
N ASP A 36 -2.54 -0.38 -30.19
CA ASP A 36 -2.19 -0.38 -31.63
C ASP A 36 -0.66 -0.28 -31.92
N ARG A 37 0.20 -0.53 -30.92
CA ARG A 37 1.66 -0.78 -31.02
C ARG A 37 2.17 -1.20 -29.64
N TRP A 38 3.23 -2.00 -29.60
CA TRP A 38 3.83 -2.57 -28.39
C TRP A 38 4.59 -1.50 -27.61
N VAL A 39 4.19 -1.23 -26.36
CA VAL A 39 4.76 -0.09 -25.62
C VAL A 39 5.12 -0.38 -24.16
N THR A 40 4.78 -1.56 -23.63
CA THR A 40 5.00 -1.89 -22.22
C THR A 40 5.75 -3.22 -22.03
N PRO A 41 6.43 -3.41 -20.89
CA PRO A 41 6.97 -4.71 -20.51
C PRO A 41 5.92 -5.83 -20.50
N GLU A 42 4.67 -5.49 -20.18
CA GLU A 42 3.54 -6.42 -20.10
C GLU A 42 3.10 -6.88 -21.49
N ASP A 43 2.99 -5.96 -22.45
CA ASP A 43 2.73 -6.31 -23.85
C ASP A 43 3.84 -7.23 -24.38
N LEU A 44 5.10 -6.89 -24.10
CA LEU A 44 6.24 -7.69 -24.53
C LEU A 44 6.26 -9.08 -23.85
N ALA A 45 5.91 -9.14 -22.56
CA ALA A 45 5.76 -10.38 -21.82
C ALA A 45 4.66 -11.27 -22.42
N ALA A 46 3.53 -10.67 -22.83
CA ALA A 46 2.46 -11.37 -23.53
C ALA A 46 2.90 -11.88 -24.92
N ALA A 47 3.67 -11.09 -25.67
CA ALA A 47 4.26 -11.51 -26.96
C ALA A 47 5.17 -12.73 -26.79
N ILE A 48 6.05 -12.67 -25.79
CA ILE A 48 6.97 -13.77 -25.47
C ILE A 48 6.20 -15.00 -25.02
N ALA A 49 5.19 -14.85 -24.16
CA ALA A 49 4.33 -15.96 -23.74
C ALA A 49 3.62 -16.61 -24.93
N GLN A 50 3.09 -15.81 -25.85
CA GLN A 50 2.46 -16.29 -27.08
C GLN A 50 3.47 -17.00 -28.00
N ALA A 51 4.70 -16.50 -28.12
CA ALA A 51 5.76 -17.15 -28.89
C ALA A 51 6.13 -18.52 -28.29
N VAL A 52 6.20 -18.62 -26.97
CA VAL A 52 6.41 -19.89 -26.26
C VAL A 52 5.26 -20.86 -26.53
N ASP A 53 4.01 -20.40 -26.40
CA ASP A 53 2.82 -21.22 -26.68
C ASP A 53 2.76 -21.73 -28.12
N GLN A 54 3.12 -20.88 -29.09
CA GLN A 54 3.21 -21.26 -30.50
C GLN A 54 4.32 -22.30 -30.72
N ALA A 55 5.49 -22.14 -30.11
CA ALA A 55 6.59 -23.10 -30.19
C ALA A 55 6.21 -24.47 -29.59
N VAL A 56 5.42 -24.49 -28.51
CA VAL A 56 4.85 -25.72 -27.93
C VAL A 56 3.84 -26.37 -28.89
N LYS A 57 2.90 -25.59 -29.43
CA LYS A 57 1.89 -26.10 -30.39
C LYS A 57 2.51 -26.65 -31.67
N ALA A 58 3.62 -26.06 -32.11
CA ALA A 58 4.38 -26.53 -33.27
C ALA A 58 5.25 -27.77 -32.97
N GLY A 59 5.25 -28.29 -31.74
CA GLY A 59 6.07 -29.43 -31.33
C GLY A 59 7.57 -29.12 -31.24
N GLN A 60 7.95 -27.84 -31.25
CA GLN A 60 9.33 -27.38 -31.19
C GLN A 60 9.82 -27.23 -29.74
N LEU A 61 8.89 -27.03 -28.79
CA LEU A 61 9.10 -27.14 -27.35
C LEU A 61 8.16 -28.22 -26.78
N SER A 62 8.68 -29.02 -25.86
CA SER A 62 7.93 -30.07 -25.16
C SER A 62 7.07 -29.51 -24.02
N VAL A 63 7.51 -28.43 -23.38
CA VAL A 63 6.86 -27.81 -22.21
C VAL A 63 6.97 -26.29 -22.29
N GLY A 64 5.89 -25.60 -21.94
CA GLY A 64 5.86 -24.14 -21.82
C GLY A 64 6.59 -23.58 -20.59
N LEU A 65 6.46 -22.28 -20.36
CA LEU A 65 7.09 -21.62 -19.21
C LEU A 65 6.28 -21.86 -17.93
N ALA A 66 6.95 -22.25 -16.86
CA ALA A 66 6.36 -22.27 -15.52
C ALA A 66 6.45 -20.88 -14.87
N GLY A 67 5.32 -20.27 -14.57
CA GLY A 67 5.22 -18.91 -14.02
C GLY A 67 5.22 -17.81 -15.09
N GLU A 68 5.27 -16.56 -14.66
CA GLU A 68 5.17 -15.39 -15.55
C GLU A 68 6.45 -15.15 -16.35
N VAL A 69 6.29 -14.56 -17.54
CA VAL A 69 7.39 -14.03 -18.33
C VAL A 69 7.87 -12.74 -17.68
N VAL A 70 9.17 -12.67 -17.39
CA VAL A 70 9.78 -11.48 -16.81
C VAL A 70 10.48 -10.70 -17.92
N VAL A 71 10.12 -9.43 -18.04
CA VAL A 71 10.71 -8.45 -18.95
C VAL A 71 11.22 -7.28 -18.12
N GLU A 72 12.51 -6.97 -18.23
CA GLU A 72 13.16 -5.94 -17.44
C GLU A 72 13.91 -4.96 -18.33
N ARG A 73 14.17 -3.74 -17.85
CA ARG A 73 15.11 -2.84 -18.53
C ARG A 73 16.55 -3.31 -18.25
N PRO A 74 17.39 -3.49 -19.28
CA PRO A 74 18.77 -3.93 -19.08
C PRO A 74 19.59 -2.84 -18.35
N LYS A 75 20.58 -3.28 -17.57
CA LYS A 75 21.51 -2.36 -16.86
C LYS A 75 22.35 -1.50 -17.81
N ASN A 76 22.69 -2.05 -18.99
CA ASN A 76 23.36 -1.32 -20.06
C ASN A 76 22.35 -1.08 -21.19
N ARG A 77 22.15 0.18 -21.57
CA ARG A 77 21.24 0.60 -22.65
C ARG A 77 21.66 0.11 -24.03
N GLU A 78 22.94 -0.22 -24.23
CA GLU A 78 23.41 -0.84 -25.48
C GLU A 78 22.75 -2.20 -25.73
N HIS A 79 22.25 -2.86 -24.68
CA HIS A 79 21.55 -4.14 -24.74
C HIS A 79 20.06 -4.00 -25.09
N GLY A 80 19.63 -2.87 -25.66
CA GLY A 80 18.25 -2.64 -26.09
C GLY A 80 17.38 -2.00 -25.01
N ASP A 81 16.08 -1.89 -25.30
CA ASP A 81 15.09 -1.26 -24.42
C ASP A 81 14.64 -2.21 -23.31
N TYR A 82 14.54 -3.50 -23.63
CA TYR A 82 14.08 -4.55 -22.73
C TYR A 82 14.90 -5.82 -22.87
N ALA A 83 14.94 -6.62 -21.81
CA ALA A 83 15.59 -7.92 -21.82
C ALA A 83 14.74 -8.98 -21.10
N THR A 84 14.88 -10.23 -21.53
CA THR A 84 14.27 -11.39 -20.84
C THR A 84 15.23 -12.58 -20.78
N ASN A 85 15.12 -13.36 -19.70
CA ASN A 85 15.84 -14.62 -19.51
C ASN A 85 14.99 -15.86 -19.84
N THR A 86 13.83 -15.68 -20.49
CA THR A 86 12.81 -16.73 -20.70
C THR A 86 13.38 -17.99 -21.35
N ALA A 87 14.25 -17.86 -22.36
CA ALA A 87 14.88 -19.01 -23.03
C ALA A 87 15.72 -19.88 -22.06
N MET A 88 16.38 -19.25 -21.08
CA MET A 88 17.15 -19.96 -20.06
C MET A 88 16.27 -20.75 -19.10
N ARG A 89 15.12 -20.19 -18.72
CA ARG A 89 14.14 -20.88 -17.88
C ARG A 89 13.49 -22.07 -18.58
N LEU A 90 13.34 -22.00 -19.91
CA LEU A 90 12.78 -23.07 -20.74
C LEU A 90 13.76 -24.20 -21.07
N ALA A 91 15.07 -23.95 -20.98
CA ALA A 91 16.10 -24.90 -21.40
C ALA A 91 16.04 -26.25 -20.68
N LYS A 92 16.04 -26.24 -19.34
CA LYS A 92 16.03 -27.47 -18.53
C LYS A 92 14.74 -28.29 -18.70
N PRO A 93 13.53 -27.70 -18.64
CA PRO A 93 12.27 -28.45 -18.88
C PRO A 93 12.18 -29.08 -20.28
N ASN A 94 12.80 -28.46 -21.28
CA ASN A 94 12.76 -28.93 -22.66
C ASN A 94 13.97 -29.78 -23.08
N ALA A 95 14.95 -29.99 -22.18
CA ALA A 95 16.21 -30.67 -22.46
C ALA A 95 16.94 -30.15 -23.72
N ARG A 96 16.90 -28.83 -23.94
CA ARG A 96 17.53 -28.12 -25.08
C ARG A 96 18.55 -27.10 -24.59
N ALA A 97 19.51 -26.75 -25.44
CA ALA A 97 20.44 -25.67 -25.12
C ALA A 97 19.67 -24.34 -25.04
N PRO A 98 19.93 -23.48 -24.03
CA PRO A 98 19.20 -22.22 -23.89
C PRO A 98 19.34 -21.30 -25.10
N ARG A 99 20.50 -21.34 -25.78
CA ARG A 99 20.75 -20.54 -26.97
C ARG A 99 19.88 -20.95 -28.15
N ASP A 100 19.63 -22.24 -28.36
CA ASP A 100 18.75 -22.73 -29.43
C ASP A 100 17.29 -22.28 -29.21
N ILE A 101 16.84 -22.27 -27.95
CA ILE A 101 15.52 -21.74 -27.60
C ILE A 101 15.49 -20.22 -27.80
N ALA A 102 16.57 -19.52 -27.44
CA ALA A 102 16.68 -18.08 -27.64
C ALA A 102 16.64 -17.71 -29.13
N GLU A 103 17.34 -18.44 -30.00
CA GLU A 103 17.31 -18.23 -31.46
C GLU A 103 15.89 -18.37 -32.01
N GLN A 104 15.21 -19.44 -31.61
CA GLN A 104 13.84 -19.68 -32.03
C GLN A 104 12.87 -18.58 -31.56
N LEU A 105 12.92 -18.20 -30.28
CA LEU A 105 12.09 -17.13 -29.75
C LEU A 105 12.45 -15.78 -30.38
N ALA A 106 13.73 -15.50 -30.63
CA ALA A 106 14.18 -14.28 -31.28
C ALA A 106 13.60 -14.15 -32.70
N ASP A 107 13.59 -15.23 -33.47
CA ASP A 107 13.01 -15.22 -34.83
C ASP A 107 11.51 -14.93 -34.81
N MET A 108 10.78 -15.51 -33.87
CA MET A 108 9.34 -15.26 -33.70
C MET A 108 9.09 -13.82 -33.26
N LEU A 109 9.89 -13.30 -32.33
CA LEU A 109 9.76 -11.93 -31.82
C LEU A 109 10.15 -10.88 -32.87
N ARG A 110 11.13 -11.14 -33.75
CA ARG A 110 11.45 -10.23 -34.86
C ARG A 110 10.32 -10.08 -35.88
N ALA A 111 9.39 -11.05 -35.94
CA ALA A 111 8.21 -10.96 -36.78
C ALA A 111 7.05 -10.17 -36.13
N VAL A 112 7.20 -9.79 -34.86
CA VAL A 112 6.23 -8.97 -34.14
C VAL A 112 6.40 -7.51 -34.55
N ASP A 113 5.33 -6.91 -35.09
CA ASP A 113 5.34 -5.49 -35.47
C ASP A 113 5.78 -4.61 -34.28
N GLY A 114 6.54 -3.54 -34.48
CA GLY A 114 7.04 -2.69 -33.38
C GLY A 114 8.31 -3.18 -32.66
N ILE A 115 8.80 -4.40 -32.92
CA ILE A 115 10.15 -4.83 -32.51
C ILE A 115 11.13 -4.58 -33.66
N GLU A 116 12.17 -3.77 -33.44
CA GLU A 116 13.20 -3.47 -34.44
C GLU A 116 14.27 -4.56 -34.48
N ALA A 117 14.75 -4.97 -33.31
CA ALA A 117 15.81 -5.98 -33.21
C ALA A 117 15.65 -6.84 -31.96
N VAL A 118 16.05 -8.11 -32.11
CA VAL A 118 16.24 -9.03 -30.98
C VAL A 118 17.64 -9.63 -31.08
N GLU A 119 18.48 -9.33 -30.10
CA GLU A 119 19.86 -9.80 -30.00
C GLU A 119 19.99 -10.84 -28.89
N ILE A 120 20.84 -11.84 -29.10
CA ILE A 120 21.03 -12.93 -28.13
C ILE A 120 22.36 -12.74 -27.41
N ALA A 121 22.28 -12.44 -26.11
CA ALA A 121 23.44 -12.24 -25.25
C ALA A 121 23.76 -13.49 -24.42
N GLY A 122 25.05 -13.78 -24.28
CA GLY A 122 25.57 -14.83 -23.42
C GLY A 122 24.89 -16.19 -23.67
N PRO A 123 24.40 -16.88 -22.61
CA PRO A 123 23.84 -18.22 -22.74
C PRO A 123 22.46 -18.27 -23.39
N GLY A 124 21.74 -17.14 -23.53
CA GLY A 124 20.37 -17.11 -24.06
C GLY A 124 19.50 -15.96 -23.54
N PHE A 125 20.10 -14.83 -23.14
CA PHE A 125 19.33 -13.62 -22.86
C PHE A 125 18.84 -13.01 -24.17
N LEU A 126 17.58 -12.61 -24.22
CA LEU A 126 16.99 -11.92 -25.37
C LEU A 126 16.95 -10.43 -25.05
N ASN A 127 17.76 -9.65 -25.76
CA ASN A 127 17.83 -8.20 -25.73
C ASN A 127 16.96 -7.65 -26.85
N ILE A 128 15.97 -6.83 -26.53
CA ILE A 128 14.90 -6.42 -27.43
C ILE A 128 14.96 -4.90 -27.59
N ARG A 129 15.06 -4.45 -28.83
CA ARG A 129 15.01 -3.04 -29.23
C ARG A 129 13.69 -2.79 -29.95
N LEU A 130 12.92 -1.81 -29.48
CA LEU A 130 11.65 -1.41 -30.07
C LEU A 130 11.92 -0.45 -31.24
N ALA A 131 11.06 -0.51 -32.25
CA ALA A 131 11.14 0.45 -33.35
C ALA A 131 10.87 1.87 -32.86
N THR A 132 11.53 2.89 -33.43
CA THR A 132 11.31 4.32 -33.10
C THR A 132 9.83 4.72 -33.18
N ALA A 133 9.05 4.07 -34.06
CA ALA A 133 7.61 4.27 -34.17
C ALA A 133 6.82 3.87 -32.89
N ALA A 134 7.37 2.99 -32.05
CA ALA A 134 6.81 2.61 -30.75
C ALA A 134 7.00 3.70 -29.68
N GLN A 135 8.12 4.44 -29.71
CA GLN A 135 8.32 5.60 -28.82
C GLN A 135 7.31 6.72 -29.13
N GLY A 136 7.07 6.98 -30.41
CA GLY A 136 5.98 7.87 -30.83
C GLY A 136 4.60 7.38 -30.35
N ALA A 137 4.33 6.08 -30.42
CA ALA A 137 3.08 5.51 -29.89
C ALA A 137 2.95 5.70 -28.37
N LEU A 138 4.04 5.61 -27.60
CA LEU A 138 4.05 5.90 -26.17
C LEU A 138 3.67 7.35 -25.88
N VAL A 139 4.30 8.29 -26.59
CA VAL A 139 3.98 9.71 -26.45
C VAL A 139 2.51 9.97 -26.77
N ARG A 140 1.97 9.34 -27.84
CA ARG A 140 0.53 9.43 -28.14
C ARG A 140 -0.34 8.86 -27.02
N THR A 141 0.07 7.74 -26.44
CA THR A 141 -0.65 7.10 -25.33
C THR A 141 -0.66 7.99 -24.08
N ILE A 142 0.50 8.52 -23.68
CA ILE A 142 0.63 9.40 -22.51
C ILE A 142 -0.17 10.67 -22.73
N ALA A 143 0.00 11.34 -23.87
CA ALA A 143 -0.70 12.58 -24.18
C ALA A 143 -2.22 12.37 -24.31
N GLY A 144 -2.65 11.30 -24.98
CA GLY A 144 -4.06 10.97 -25.16
C GLY A 144 -4.78 10.56 -23.88
N ARG A 145 -4.10 9.83 -22.98
CA ARG A 145 -4.65 9.45 -21.67
C ARG A 145 -4.50 10.55 -20.62
N ALA A 146 -3.52 11.42 -20.75
CA ALA A 146 -3.24 12.54 -19.85
C ALA A 146 -3.28 12.14 -18.36
N ALA A 147 -4.17 12.74 -17.56
CA ALA A 147 -4.33 12.44 -16.14
C ALA A 147 -4.79 11.00 -15.83
N ALA A 148 -5.28 10.26 -16.83
CA ALA A 148 -5.65 8.85 -16.72
C ALA A 148 -4.53 7.89 -17.14
N TYR A 149 -3.36 8.40 -17.58
CA TYR A 149 -2.20 7.56 -17.84
C TYR A 149 -1.71 6.90 -16.53
N GLY A 150 -1.33 5.63 -16.59
CA GLY A 150 -0.93 4.85 -15.40
C GLY A 150 -2.08 4.34 -14.53
N ARG A 151 -3.35 4.64 -14.87
CA ARG A 151 -4.52 4.04 -14.20
C ARG A 151 -4.93 2.71 -14.84
N THR A 152 -5.42 1.78 -14.03
CA THR A 152 -5.93 0.47 -14.47
C THR A 152 -7.25 0.13 -13.79
N GLU A 153 -7.88 -0.96 -14.21
CA GLU A 153 -9.09 -1.53 -13.58
C GLU A 153 -8.80 -2.91 -12.95
N THR A 154 -7.53 -3.18 -12.63
CA THR A 154 -7.07 -4.49 -12.13
C THR A 154 -7.82 -4.91 -10.86
N LEU A 155 -8.14 -3.95 -9.98
CA LEU A 155 -8.89 -4.17 -8.74
C LEU A 155 -10.34 -3.69 -8.83
N ALA A 156 -10.88 -3.48 -10.03
CA ALA A 156 -12.25 -3.01 -10.21
C ALA A 156 -13.27 -3.97 -9.61
N GLY A 157 -14.16 -3.41 -8.80
CA GLY A 157 -15.19 -4.14 -8.05
C GLY A 157 -14.74 -4.65 -6.69
N GLN A 158 -13.49 -4.42 -6.28
CA GLN A 158 -13.03 -4.70 -4.92
C GLN A 158 -13.17 -3.47 -4.02
N THR A 159 -13.60 -3.68 -2.79
CA THR A 159 -13.60 -2.70 -1.71
C THR A 159 -12.49 -3.02 -0.72
N ILE A 160 -11.53 -2.12 -0.57
CA ILE A 160 -10.38 -2.29 0.32
C ILE A 160 -10.50 -1.32 1.49
N ASN A 161 -10.54 -1.85 2.71
CA ASN A 161 -10.36 -1.03 3.91
C ASN A 161 -8.86 -0.86 4.17
N LEU A 162 -8.41 0.38 4.35
CA LEU A 162 -7.02 0.71 4.62
C LEU A 162 -6.92 1.48 5.93
N GLU A 163 -6.38 0.83 6.94
CA GLU A 163 -6.19 1.39 8.27
C GLU A 163 -4.74 1.82 8.50
N TYR A 164 -4.55 3.04 8.98
CA TYR A 164 -3.23 3.60 9.26
C TYR A 164 -3.30 4.79 10.23
N VAL A 165 -2.15 5.15 10.81
CA VAL A 165 -1.96 6.16 11.88
C VAL A 165 -2.49 5.69 13.24
N SER A 166 -3.80 5.46 13.36
CA SER A 166 -4.52 4.94 14.54
C SER A 166 -3.91 5.33 15.90
N ALA A 167 -3.63 6.62 16.10
CA ALA A 167 -2.95 7.12 17.29
C ALA A 167 -3.98 7.59 18.32
N ASN A 168 -3.74 7.29 19.60
CA ASN A 168 -4.63 7.75 20.65
C ASN A 168 -4.56 9.29 20.80
N PRO A 169 -5.69 9.98 21.06
CA PRO A 169 -5.79 11.44 21.08
C PRO A 169 -5.26 12.07 22.38
N VAL A 170 -4.09 11.63 22.84
CA VAL A 170 -3.44 12.08 24.09
C VAL A 170 -2.18 12.93 23.82
N GLY A 171 -1.85 13.18 22.55
CA GLY A 171 -0.72 13.99 22.14
C GLY A 171 -0.68 14.24 20.63
N PRO A 172 0.18 15.15 20.16
CA PRO A 172 0.32 15.47 18.74
C PRO A 172 0.88 14.28 17.94
N VAL A 173 0.64 14.29 16.62
CA VAL A 173 1.14 13.24 15.73
C VAL A 173 2.67 13.32 15.66
N HIS A 174 3.35 12.25 16.03
CA HIS A 174 4.82 12.20 15.97
C HIS A 174 5.32 11.64 14.63
N ILE A 175 6.63 11.79 14.36
CA ILE A 175 7.22 11.38 13.07
C ILE A 175 7.00 9.90 12.68
N GLY A 176 7.01 8.98 13.66
CA GLY A 176 6.64 7.58 13.41
C GLY A 176 5.26 7.43 12.77
N SER A 177 4.24 8.08 13.35
CA SER A 177 2.88 8.10 12.82
C SER A 177 2.77 8.92 11.53
N ALA A 178 3.60 9.95 11.35
CA ALA A 178 3.69 10.71 10.09
C ALA A 178 4.13 9.82 8.91
N ARG A 179 5.02 8.85 9.14
CA ARG A 179 5.39 7.85 8.11
C ARG A 179 4.15 7.07 7.67
N TRP A 180 3.37 6.55 8.61
CA TRP A 180 2.14 5.81 8.31
C TRP A 180 1.11 6.68 7.61
N ALA A 181 1.00 7.95 7.99
CA ALA A 181 0.14 8.92 7.32
C ALA A 181 0.54 9.11 5.84
N ALA A 182 1.84 9.32 5.57
CA ALA A 182 2.33 9.52 4.21
C ALA A 182 2.18 8.26 3.34
N VAL A 183 2.58 7.11 3.87
CA VAL A 183 2.54 5.82 3.18
C VAL A 183 1.11 5.33 2.97
N GLY A 184 0.25 5.40 3.99
CA GLY A 184 -1.15 4.99 3.90
C GLY A 184 -1.92 5.81 2.86
N ASP A 185 -1.73 7.14 2.84
CA ASP A 185 -2.34 7.98 1.81
C ASP A 185 -1.79 7.67 0.39
N ALA A 186 -0.48 7.47 0.25
CA ALA A 186 0.11 7.11 -1.05
C ALA A 186 -0.39 5.76 -1.57
N LEU A 187 -0.45 4.75 -0.69
CA LEU A 187 -0.99 3.43 -1.00
C LEU A 187 -2.48 3.51 -1.36
N SER A 188 -3.25 4.29 -0.61
CA SER A 188 -4.66 4.54 -0.91
C SER A 188 -4.87 5.11 -2.30
N ARG A 189 -4.10 6.14 -2.68
CA ARG A 189 -4.18 6.75 -4.02
C ARG A 189 -3.80 5.76 -5.12
N LEU A 190 -2.79 4.91 -4.88
CA LEU A 190 -2.39 3.87 -5.81
C LEU A 190 -3.48 2.82 -6.00
N ILE A 191 -4.11 2.35 -4.92
CA ILE A 191 -5.20 1.37 -4.97
C ILE A 191 -6.43 1.96 -5.69
N VAL A 192 -6.76 3.23 -5.45
CA VAL A 192 -7.82 3.91 -6.21
C VAL A 192 -7.46 4.02 -7.69
N ALA A 193 -6.19 4.30 -8.01
CA ALA A 193 -5.73 4.37 -9.40
C ALA A 193 -5.79 3.02 -10.15
N THR A 194 -5.88 1.89 -9.44
CA THR A 194 -6.07 0.54 -10.02
C THR A 194 -7.53 0.07 -10.02
N GLY A 195 -8.48 0.96 -9.68
CA GLY A 195 -9.92 0.77 -9.88
C GLY A 195 -10.70 0.25 -8.65
N ALA A 196 -10.04 0.02 -7.51
CA ALA A 196 -10.73 -0.38 -6.29
C ALA A 196 -11.41 0.81 -5.58
N THR A 197 -12.47 0.51 -4.82
CA THR A 197 -13.02 1.41 -3.81
C THR A 197 -12.14 1.30 -2.57
N VAL A 198 -11.69 2.43 -2.01
CA VAL A 198 -10.87 2.43 -0.78
C VAL A 198 -11.60 3.18 0.33
N VAL A 199 -11.70 2.53 1.49
CA VAL A 199 -12.16 3.14 2.74
C VAL A 199 -10.93 3.38 3.61
N ARG A 200 -10.56 4.65 3.83
CA ARG A 200 -9.46 5.05 4.72
C ARG A 200 -10.01 5.13 6.14
N GLU A 201 -9.39 4.40 7.06
CA GLU A 201 -9.90 4.29 8.42
C GLU A 201 -8.86 4.63 9.47
N TYR A 202 -9.31 5.37 10.48
CA TYR A 202 -8.54 5.76 11.65
C TYR A 202 -9.18 5.14 12.88
N TYR A 203 -8.48 4.22 13.54
CA TYR A 203 -8.92 3.64 14.80
C TYR A 203 -8.43 4.48 15.97
N PHE A 204 -9.27 4.73 16.97
CA PHE A 204 -8.85 5.37 18.22
C PHE A 204 -9.63 4.87 19.42
N ASN A 205 -9.03 5.03 20.59
CA ASN A 205 -9.66 4.79 21.87
C ASN A 205 -9.74 6.10 22.68
N ASP A 206 -10.91 6.35 23.26
CA ASP A 206 -11.25 7.52 24.08
C ASP A 206 -11.47 7.17 25.57
N ALA A 207 -11.05 5.98 26.00
CA ALA A 207 -11.06 5.57 27.41
C ALA A 207 -9.78 4.85 27.87
N GLY A 208 -9.59 4.82 29.19
CA GLY A 208 -8.56 4.01 29.86
C GLY A 208 -7.39 4.81 30.42
N ALA A 209 -6.38 4.09 30.94
CA ALA A 209 -5.34 4.68 31.79
C ALA A 209 -4.51 5.78 31.11
N GLN A 210 -4.34 5.76 29.78
CA GLN A 210 -3.66 6.84 29.07
C GLN A 210 -4.47 8.15 29.14
N ILE A 211 -5.78 8.04 29.06
CA ILE A 211 -6.68 9.19 29.07
C ILE A 211 -6.85 9.73 30.48
N ASP A 212 -6.90 8.85 31.48
CA ASP A 212 -6.89 9.27 32.90
C ASP A 212 -5.63 10.08 33.22
N ARG A 213 -4.46 9.62 32.76
CA ARG A 213 -3.18 10.35 32.90
C ARG A 213 -3.18 11.67 32.13
N PHE A 214 -3.74 11.69 30.93
CA PHE A 214 -3.86 12.90 30.13
C PHE A 214 -4.74 13.94 30.84
N ALA A 215 -5.94 13.56 31.28
CA ALA A 215 -6.85 14.41 32.04
C ALA A 215 -6.22 14.93 33.35
N ALA A 216 -5.53 14.05 34.09
CA ALA A 216 -4.80 14.44 35.29
C ALA A 216 -3.66 15.44 35.01
N SER A 217 -3.03 15.34 33.84
CA SER A 217 -1.99 16.28 33.41
C SER A 217 -2.58 17.66 33.08
N LEU A 218 -3.72 17.69 32.39
CA LEU A 218 -4.44 18.94 32.09
C LEU A 218 -4.92 19.64 33.36
N ASP A 219 -5.55 18.89 34.27
CA ASP A 219 -6.05 19.42 35.55
C ASP A 219 -4.92 19.96 36.43
N ALA A 220 -3.80 19.23 36.54
CA ALA A 220 -2.63 19.70 37.29
C ALA A 220 -2.08 21.01 36.72
N VAL A 221 -1.93 21.11 35.39
CA VAL A 221 -1.46 22.34 34.74
C VAL A 221 -2.44 23.50 34.93
N ALA A 222 -3.75 23.25 34.78
CA ALA A 222 -4.78 24.27 34.96
C ALA A 222 -4.80 24.85 36.38
N ARG A 223 -4.46 24.04 37.39
CA ARG A 223 -4.38 24.44 38.80
C ARG A 223 -3.01 25.00 39.21
N GLY A 224 -2.02 24.99 38.32
CA GLY A 224 -0.64 25.40 38.63
C GLY A 224 0.10 24.41 39.53
N GLU A 225 -0.32 23.15 39.54
CA GLU A 225 0.26 22.07 40.32
C GLU A 225 1.33 21.30 39.51
N PRO A 226 2.24 20.56 40.16
CA PRO A 226 3.16 19.68 39.46
C PRO A 226 2.44 18.57 38.69
N ILE A 227 2.77 18.40 37.41
CA ILE A 227 2.28 17.28 36.58
C ILE A 227 2.73 15.95 37.22
N PRO A 228 1.83 14.94 37.35
CA PRO A 228 2.18 13.60 37.83
C PRO A 228 3.39 12.99 37.11
N GLU A 229 4.08 12.05 37.77
CA GLU A 229 5.28 11.43 37.21
C GLU A 229 5.00 10.70 35.88
N ASP A 230 3.88 9.99 35.80
CA ASP A 230 3.38 9.30 34.61
C ASP A 230 2.47 10.16 33.73
N GLY A 231 2.39 11.46 34.02
CA GLY A 231 1.61 12.42 33.27
C GLY A 231 2.28 12.86 31.95
N TYR A 232 1.46 13.39 31.06
CA TYR A 232 1.89 13.93 29.78
C TYR A 232 2.51 15.32 29.95
N ARG A 233 3.55 15.60 29.17
CA ARG A 233 4.34 16.84 29.25
C ARG A 233 4.48 17.47 27.87
N GLY A 234 4.53 18.80 27.81
CA GLY A 234 4.74 19.56 26.58
C GLY A 234 3.89 20.85 26.55
N GLY A 235 4.21 21.74 25.61
CA GLY A 235 3.45 23.00 25.44
C GLY A 235 1.95 22.75 25.17
N TYR A 236 1.65 21.71 24.38
CA TYR A 236 0.26 21.35 24.05
C TYR A 236 -0.62 21.04 25.28
N ILE A 237 -0.06 20.51 26.38
CA ILE A 237 -0.82 20.27 27.61
C ILE A 237 -1.28 21.60 28.22
N VAL A 238 -0.43 22.62 28.18
CA VAL A 238 -0.77 23.97 28.66
C VAL A 238 -1.85 24.59 27.79
N ASP A 239 -1.70 24.50 26.47
CA ASP A 239 -2.63 25.07 25.51
C ASP A 239 -4.01 24.40 25.61
N VAL A 240 -4.06 23.07 25.68
CA VAL A 240 -5.31 22.31 25.81
C VAL A 240 -5.96 22.57 27.18
N ALA A 241 -5.20 22.57 28.27
CA ALA A 241 -5.75 22.84 29.60
C ALA A 241 -6.39 24.23 29.69
N ALA A 242 -5.71 25.24 29.14
CA ALA A 242 -6.25 26.60 29.05
C ALA A 242 -7.53 26.66 28.22
N GLU A 243 -7.60 25.91 27.12
CA GLU A 243 -8.78 25.84 26.26
C GLU A 243 -9.98 25.20 26.96
N VAL A 244 -9.77 24.08 27.66
CA VAL A 244 -10.84 23.39 28.41
C VAL A 244 -11.40 24.30 29.51
N VAL A 245 -10.54 25.00 30.27
CA VAL A 245 -10.98 25.95 31.31
C VAL A 245 -11.72 27.15 30.70
N ARG A 246 -11.27 27.62 29.53
CA ARG A 246 -11.92 28.71 28.81
C ARG A 246 -13.33 28.32 28.32
N ALA A 247 -13.50 27.09 27.85
CA ALA A 247 -14.78 26.54 27.41
C ALA A 247 -15.72 26.24 28.60
N ASN A 248 -15.17 25.97 29.78
CA ASN A 248 -15.90 25.60 30.99
C ASN A 248 -15.61 26.57 32.16
N PRO A 249 -16.19 27.79 32.18
CA PRO A 249 -16.01 28.73 33.28
C PRO A 249 -16.45 28.14 34.63
N GLY A 250 -15.58 28.20 35.63
CA GLY A 250 -15.84 27.63 36.98
C GLY A 250 -15.44 26.17 37.14
N LEU A 251 -14.90 25.52 36.11
CA LEU A 251 -14.47 24.11 36.17
C LEU A 251 -13.52 23.80 37.34
N LEU A 252 -12.62 24.74 37.66
CA LEU A 252 -11.63 24.54 38.73
C LEU A 252 -12.23 24.61 40.14
N ASP A 253 -13.45 25.16 40.28
CA ASP A 253 -14.20 25.23 41.52
C ASP A 253 -15.03 23.96 41.80
N GLU A 254 -15.26 23.12 40.78
CA GLU A 254 -15.93 21.83 40.93
C GLU A 254 -15.06 20.81 41.68
N PRO A 255 -15.69 19.78 42.29
CA PRO A 255 -14.99 18.60 42.79
C PRO A 255 -14.06 18.00 41.73
N ARG A 256 -12.86 17.58 42.16
CA ARG A 256 -11.77 17.20 41.26
C ARG A 256 -12.11 16.01 40.37
N ASP A 257 -12.91 15.07 40.86
CA ASP A 257 -13.46 13.95 40.10
C ASP A 257 -14.29 14.42 38.90
N LYS A 258 -15.21 15.37 39.11
CA LYS A 258 -15.99 15.97 38.02
C LYS A 258 -15.12 16.78 37.07
N ALA A 259 -14.15 17.52 37.60
CA ALA A 259 -13.24 18.30 36.76
C ALA A 259 -12.43 17.38 35.83
N LEU A 260 -11.95 16.24 36.34
CA LEU A 260 -11.22 15.24 35.55
C LEU A 260 -12.07 14.63 34.43
N GLU A 261 -13.36 14.37 34.66
CA GLU A 261 -14.27 13.89 33.60
C GLU A 261 -14.39 14.90 32.45
N VAL A 262 -14.51 16.19 32.76
CA VAL A 262 -14.55 17.26 31.75
C VAL A 262 -13.20 17.40 31.04
N PHE A 263 -12.07 17.37 31.77
CA PHE A 263 -10.75 17.41 31.15
C PHE A 263 -10.49 16.21 30.23
N ALA A 264 -10.97 15.02 30.60
CA ALA A 264 -10.87 13.84 29.74
C ALA A 264 -11.67 14.04 28.45
N HIS A 265 -12.96 14.35 28.57
CA HIS A 265 -13.85 14.50 27.41
C HIS A 265 -13.43 15.65 26.49
N ASP A 266 -13.36 16.88 27.00
CA ASP A 266 -13.10 18.06 26.18
C ASP A 266 -11.64 18.11 25.71
N GLY A 267 -10.72 17.62 26.54
CA GLY A 267 -9.31 17.51 26.17
C GLY A 267 -9.09 16.54 25.01
N ILE A 268 -9.76 15.38 25.01
CA ILE A 268 -9.72 14.41 23.90
C ILE A 268 -10.30 15.03 22.64
N GLU A 269 -11.45 15.68 22.71
CA GLU A 269 -12.10 16.29 21.54
C GLU A 269 -11.22 17.37 20.90
N LEU A 270 -10.56 18.19 21.72
CA LEU A 270 -9.59 19.19 21.26
C LEU A 270 -8.37 18.53 20.59
N MET A 271 -7.78 17.51 21.23
CA MET A 271 -6.64 16.79 20.69
C MET A 271 -6.98 16.07 19.39
N PHE A 272 -8.12 15.40 19.34
CA PHE A 272 -8.58 14.70 18.15
C PHE A 272 -8.85 15.67 17.00
N THR A 273 -9.44 16.83 17.29
CA THR A 273 -9.62 17.91 16.31
C THR A 273 -8.27 18.42 15.79
N ALA A 274 -7.29 18.63 16.67
CA ALA A 274 -5.94 19.04 16.28
C ALA A 274 -5.25 17.98 15.40
N ILE A 275 -5.33 16.70 15.76
CA ILE A 275 -4.79 15.58 14.98
C ILE A 275 -5.42 15.53 13.59
N ARG A 276 -6.76 15.61 13.48
CA ARG A 276 -7.45 15.62 12.18
C ARG A 276 -6.99 16.78 11.31
N LYS A 277 -6.87 17.98 11.89
CA LYS A 277 -6.39 19.16 11.17
C LYS A 277 -4.95 18.97 10.69
N SER A 278 -4.07 18.49 11.56
CA SER A 278 -2.65 18.24 11.24
C SER A 278 -2.49 17.24 10.10
N LEU A 279 -3.24 16.13 10.14
CA LEU A 279 -3.25 15.13 9.08
C LEU A 279 -3.80 15.72 7.76
N ALA A 280 -4.88 16.51 7.83
CA ALA A 280 -5.46 17.16 6.65
C ALA A 280 -4.50 18.17 6.01
N ASP A 281 -3.83 19.01 6.82
CA ASP A 281 -2.80 19.94 6.36
C ASP A 281 -1.60 19.20 5.75
N PHE A 282 -1.31 17.98 6.22
CA PHE A 282 -0.33 17.07 5.63
C PHE A 282 -0.84 16.31 4.39
N GLY A 283 -2.06 16.56 3.95
CA GLY A 283 -2.67 15.96 2.76
C GLY A 283 -3.28 14.57 2.98
N VAL A 284 -3.62 14.23 4.22
CA VAL A 284 -4.19 12.94 4.63
C VAL A 284 -5.57 13.12 5.23
N THR A 285 -6.56 12.46 4.65
CA THR A 285 -7.96 12.48 5.12
C THR A 285 -8.47 11.05 5.29
N PHE A 286 -9.39 10.85 6.23
CA PHE A 286 -10.01 9.55 6.50
C PHE A 286 -11.50 9.59 6.19
N ASP A 287 -12.02 8.46 5.75
CA ASP A 287 -13.44 8.26 5.44
C ASP A 287 -14.20 7.80 6.71
N VAL A 288 -13.53 7.05 7.58
CA VAL A 288 -14.07 6.53 8.84
C VAL A 288 -13.11 6.82 9.99
N TYR A 289 -13.66 7.35 11.09
CA TYR A 289 -13.01 7.43 12.39
C TYR A 289 -13.73 6.47 13.33
N PHE A 290 -13.10 5.35 13.67
CA PHE A 290 -13.71 4.28 14.43
C PHE A 290 -13.31 4.36 15.90
N ASN A 291 -14.30 4.39 16.79
CA ASN A 291 -14.11 4.48 18.23
C ASN A 291 -14.33 3.10 18.90
N GLU A 292 -13.30 2.59 19.59
CA GLU A 292 -13.35 1.32 20.31
C GLU A 292 -14.50 1.25 21.33
N ARG A 293 -14.76 2.33 22.04
CA ARG A 293 -15.80 2.40 23.07
C ARG A 293 -17.20 2.23 22.48
N GLU A 294 -17.47 2.83 21.32
CA GLU A 294 -18.75 2.68 20.63
C GLU A 294 -18.97 1.24 20.17
N MET A 295 -17.92 0.57 19.69
CA MET A 295 -17.97 -0.86 19.34
C MET A 295 -18.35 -1.72 20.54
N HIS A 296 -17.73 -1.51 21.70
CA HIS A 296 -18.10 -2.23 22.92
C HIS A 296 -19.54 -1.94 23.35
N ALA A 297 -20.00 -0.69 23.27
CA ALA A 297 -21.36 -0.33 23.65
C ALA A 297 -22.43 -0.91 22.70
N SER A 298 -22.08 -1.20 21.45
CA SER A 298 -23.00 -1.72 20.44
C SER A 298 -23.37 -3.20 20.61
N GLY A 299 -22.62 -3.96 21.41
CA GLY A 299 -22.76 -5.42 21.52
C GLY A 299 -22.09 -6.23 20.41
N ALA A 300 -21.28 -5.57 19.55
CA ALA A 300 -20.56 -6.23 18.45
C ALA A 300 -19.58 -7.32 18.94
N VAL A 301 -19.00 -7.14 20.12
CA VAL A 301 -18.08 -8.10 20.73
C VAL A 301 -18.82 -9.38 21.10
N GLU A 302 -19.94 -9.27 21.80
CA GLU A 302 -20.79 -10.39 22.18
C GLU A 302 -21.33 -11.14 20.95
N ALA A 303 -21.76 -10.40 19.93
CA ALA A 303 -22.21 -10.98 18.65
C ALA A 303 -21.09 -11.77 17.96
N THR A 304 -19.85 -11.27 18.00
CA THR A 304 -18.69 -11.94 17.42
C THR A 304 -18.33 -13.24 18.15
N VAL A 305 -18.35 -13.22 19.49
CA VAL A 305 -18.15 -14.44 20.29
C VAL A 305 -19.21 -15.50 19.97
N GLN A 306 -20.46 -15.08 19.76
CA GLN A 306 -21.54 -15.99 19.39
C GLN A 306 -21.33 -16.62 18.01
N LYS A 307 -20.91 -15.83 16.99
CA LYS A 307 -20.55 -16.36 15.66
C LYS A 307 -19.44 -17.41 15.74
N LEU A 308 -18.40 -17.15 16.52
CA LEU A 308 -17.31 -18.10 16.71
C LEU A 308 -17.74 -19.40 17.41
N ARG A 309 -18.67 -19.31 18.38
CA ARG A 309 -19.29 -20.48 19.01
C ARG A 309 -20.04 -21.33 18.00
N GLU A 310 -20.82 -20.69 17.13
CA GLU A 310 -21.56 -21.37 16.05
C GLU A 310 -20.63 -22.03 15.02
N ALA A 311 -19.47 -21.42 14.75
CA ALA A 311 -18.42 -22.00 13.91
C ALA A 311 -17.68 -23.19 14.57
N GLY A 312 -17.87 -23.43 15.87
CA GLY A 312 -17.31 -24.59 16.58
C GLY A 312 -15.83 -24.47 17.01
N HIS A 313 -15.24 -23.28 16.88
CA HIS A 313 -13.83 -23.03 17.22
C HIS A 313 -13.62 -22.53 18.66
N VAL A 314 -14.70 -22.38 19.43
CA VAL A 314 -14.67 -21.86 20.80
C VAL A 314 -14.89 -22.97 21.82
N PHE A 315 -14.20 -22.88 22.96
CA PHE A 315 -14.41 -23.75 24.12
C PHE A 315 -14.29 -23.00 25.43
N GLU A 316 -14.82 -23.59 26.50
CA GLU A 316 -14.74 -23.03 27.85
C GLU A 316 -13.75 -23.84 28.68
N ALA A 317 -12.84 -23.14 29.36
CA ALA A 317 -11.85 -23.72 30.25
C ALA A 317 -11.44 -22.68 31.31
N ASP A 318 -11.24 -23.13 32.56
CA ASP A 318 -10.85 -22.28 33.70
C ASP A 318 -11.78 -21.06 33.94
N GLY A 319 -13.08 -21.25 33.65
CA GLY A 319 -14.09 -20.18 33.73
C GLY A 319 -13.97 -19.11 32.65
N ALA A 320 -13.05 -19.25 31.70
CA ALA A 320 -12.83 -18.35 30.59
C ALA A 320 -13.29 -18.97 29.26
N ILE A 321 -13.52 -18.12 28.25
CA ILE A 321 -13.86 -18.52 26.89
C ILE A 321 -12.59 -18.42 26.03
N TRP A 322 -12.25 -19.52 25.36
CA TRP A 322 -11.06 -19.70 24.56
C TRP A 322 -11.41 -19.95 23.10
N LEU A 323 -10.57 -19.44 22.20
CA LEU A 323 -10.59 -19.75 20.78
C LEU A 323 -9.45 -20.73 20.46
N ARG A 324 -9.75 -21.81 19.73
CA ARG A 324 -8.78 -22.83 19.27
C ARG A 324 -7.87 -22.30 18.16
N THR A 325 -7.07 -21.29 18.46
CA THR A 325 -6.18 -20.68 17.47
C THR A 325 -5.04 -21.60 17.05
N THR A 326 -4.73 -22.64 17.84
CA THR A 326 -3.74 -23.67 17.46
C THR A 326 -4.14 -24.47 16.22
N ASP A 327 -5.43 -24.65 15.97
CA ASP A 327 -5.95 -25.29 14.73
C ASP A 327 -5.58 -24.48 13.47
N PHE A 328 -5.22 -23.19 13.64
CA PHE A 328 -4.91 -22.24 12.58
C PHE A 328 -3.44 -21.78 12.57
N GLY A 329 -2.57 -22.47 13.32
CA GLY A 329 -1.13 -22.22 13.29
C GLY A 329 -0.60 -21.21 14.32
N ASP A 330 -1.41 -20.83 15.32
CA ASP A 330 -0.94 -20.06 16.48
C ASP A 330 -0.15 -20.95 17.46
N ASP A 331 0.68 -20.35 18.32
CA ASP A 331 1.51 -21.09 19.29
C ASP A 331 0.71 -21.67 20.46
N LYS A 332 -0.42 -21.03 20.81
CA LYS A 332 -1.35 -21.46 21.85
C LYS A 332 -2.73 -20.87 21.62
N ASP A 333 -3.73 -21.56 22.13
CA ASP A 333 -5.11 -21.08 22.15
C ASP A 333 -5.21 -19.74 22.90
N ARG A 334 -6.12 -18.88 22.45
CA ARG A 334 -6.24 -17.52 22.98
C ARG A 334 -7.53 -17.38 23.78
N VAL A 335 -7.40 -16.78 24.96
CA VAL A 335 -8.55 -16.32 25.74
C VAL A 335 -9.19 -15.14 25.00
N ILE A 336 -10.47 -15.27 24.66
CA ILE A 336 -11.28 -14.20 24.06
C ILE A 336 -12.19 -13.54 25.11
N VAL A 337 -12.63 -14.27 26.13
CA VAL A 337 -13.33 -13.70 27.30
C VAL A 337 -12.71 -14.25 28.57
N ARG A 338 -12.34 -13.36 29.49
CA ARG A 338 -11.71 -13.70 30.76
C ARG A 338 -12.71 -14.35 31.72
N SER A 339 -12.20 -14.95 32.80
CA SER A 339 -13.03 -15.55 33.84
C SER A 339 -13.90 -14.57 34.62
N ASP A 340 -13.59 -13.27 34.56
CA ASP A 340 -14.43 -12.20 35.09
C ASP A 340 -15.50 -11.70 34.10
N GLY A 341 -15.64 -12.37 32.95
CA GLY A 341 -16.61 -12.04 31.90
C GLY A 341 -16.19 -10.91 30.98
N ARG A 342 -15.05 -10.25 31.20
CA ARG A 342 -14.59 -9.15 30.34
C ARG A 342 -13.93 -9.67 29.05
N PRO A 343 -14.19 -9.05 27.89
CA PRO A 343 -13.51 -9.40 26.66
C PRO A 343 -12.01 -9.06 26.75
N THR A 344 -11.19 -9.82 26.02
CA THR A 344 -9.77 -9.49 25.82
C THR A 344 -9.61 -8.54 24.63
N TYR A 345 -8.45 -7.89 24.52
CA TYR A 345 -8.11 -7.09 23.33
C TYR A 345 -8.25 -7.90 22.04
N PHE A 346 -7.86 -9.19 22.05
CA PHE A 346 -8.07 -10.08 20.90
C PHE A 346 -9.53 -10.22 20.48
N CYS A 347 -10.45 -10.20 21.45
CA CYS A 347 -11.88 -10.27 21.15
C CYS A 347 -12.40 -8.96 20.58
N ALA A 348 -11.89 -7.81 21.08
CA ALA A 348 -12.20 -6.50 20.53
C ALA A 348 -11.68 -6.38 19.09
N ASP A 349 -10.43 -6.77 18.84
CA ASP A 349 -9.79 -6.75 17.51
C ASP A 349 -10.54 -7.63 16.50
N LEU A 350 -11.03 -8.78 16.95
CA LEU A 350 -11.83 -9.66 16.11
C LEU A 350 -13.19 -9.05 15.78
N ALA A 351 -13.86 -8.47 16.77
CA ALA A 351 -15.13 -7.77 16.55
C ALA A 351 -14.95 -6.60 15.58
N TYR A 352 -13.82 -5.90 15.69
CA TYR A 352 -13.45 -4.81 14.79
C TYR A 352 -13.17 -5.29 13.36
N TYR A 353 -12.49 -6.43 13.20
CA TYR A 353 -12.34 -7.07 11.89
C TYR A 353 -13.72 -7.44 11.28
N VAL A 354 -14.60 -8.06 12.07
CA VAL A 354 -15.96 -8.44 11.63
C VAL A 354 -16.75 -7.21 11.21
N ASP A 355 -16.70 -6.12 11.96
CA ASP A 355 -17.37 -4.85 11.61
C ASP A 355 -16.92 -4.33 10.23
N LYS A 356 -15.61 -4.30 9.96
CA LYS A 356 -15.07 -3.89 8.64
C LYS A 356 -15.58 -4.79 7.52
N ARG A 357 -15.67 -6.11 7.76
CA ARG A 357 -16.20 -7.08 6.78
C ARG A 357 -17.68 -6.86 6.53
N GLU A 358 -18.47 -6.63 7.57
CA GLU A 358 -19.91 -6.36 7.48
C GLU A 358 -20.22 -5.02 6.79
N ARG A 359 -19.32 -4.04 6.91
CA ARG A 359 -19.35 -2.80 6.12
C ARG A 359 -19.00 -2.99 4.64
N GLY A 360 -18.65 -4.20 4.21
CA GLY A 360 -18.46 -4.57 2.80
C GLY A 360 -17.01 -4.50 2.32
N ALA A 361 -16.02 -4.43 3.21
CA ALA A 361 -14.62 -4.51 2.79
C ALA A 361 -14.27 -5.93 2.34
N ASP A 362 -13.88 -6.14 1.09
CA ASP A 362 -13.42 -7.42 0.53
C ASP A 362 -12.04 -7.82 1.07
N LYS A 363 -11.15 -6.83 1.24
CA LYS A 363 -9.83 -6.99 1.85
C LYS A 363 -9.55 -5.86 2.85
N ILE A 364 -8.98 -6.20 3.99
CA ILE A 364 -8.58 -5.26 5.05
C ILE A 364 -7.06 -5.19 5.06
N VAL A 365 -6.52 -3.99 4.94
CA VAL A 365 -5.09 -3.70 4.97
C VAL A 365 -4.79 -2.84 6.19
N ILE A 366 -3.89 -3.31 7.06
CA ILE A 366 -3.56 -2.64 8.32
C ILE A 366 -2.06 -2.30 8.31
N LEU A 367 -1.73 -1.03 8.54
CA LEU A 367 -0.34 -0.58 8.68
C LEU A 367 0.02 -0.49 10.16
N LEU A 368 1.00 -1.29 10.59
CA LEU A 368 1.48 -1.32 11.97
C LEU A 368 2.99 -1.05 12.06
N GLY A 369 3.43 -0.62 13.25
CA GLY A 369 4.84 -0.47 13.58
C GLY A 369 5.56 -1.81 13.82
N ALA A 370 6.89 -1.79 13.75
CA ALA A 370 7.75 -2.96 13.93
C ALA A 370 7.58 -3.69 15.28
N ASP A 371 7.14 -2.98 16.31
CA ASP A 371 6.80 -3.47 17.63
C ASP A 371 5.59 -4.43 17.64
N HIS A 372 4.80 -4.46 16.56
CA HIS A 372 3.62 -5.30 16.41
C HIS A 372 3.85 -6.55 15.55
N HIS A 373 5.09 -6.94 15.25
CA HIS A 373 5.36 -8.09 14.37
C HIS A 373 4.71 -9.41 14.87
N GLY A 374 4.72 -9.64 16.18
CA GLY A 374 4.10 -10.82 16.79
C GLY A 374 2.56 -10.83 16.74
N TYR A 375 1.94 -9.73 16.30
CA TYR A 375 0.50 -9.58 16.19
C TYR A 375 -0.05 -10.15 14.86
N VAL A 376 0.79 -10.22 13.82
CA VAL A 376 0.41 -10.70 12.48
C VAL A 376 -0.14 -12.13 12.52
N GLY A 377 0.62 -13.06 13.10
CA GLY A 377 0.20 -14.46 13.19
C GLY A 377 -1.09 -14.65 14.00
N ARG A 378 -1.28 -13.82 15.04
CA ARG A 378 -2.48 -13.86 15.88
C ARG A 378 -3.70 -13.41 15.09
N MET A 379 -3.65 -12.26 14.43
CA MET A 379 -4.76 -11.78 13.61
C MET A 379 -5.14 -12.76 12.50
N ARG A 380 -4.15 -13.35 11.83
CA ARG A 380 -4.41 -14.38 10.81
C ARG A 380 -5.16 -15.59 11.39
N SER A 381 -4.79 -16.01 12.60
CA SER A 381 -5.44 -17.12 13.30
C SER A 381 -6.87 -16.77 13.71
N LEU A 382 -7.11 -15.53 14.14
CA LEU A 382 -8.47 -15.04 14.45
C LEU A 382 -9.37 -15.03 13.22
N VAL A 383 -8.88 -14.52 12.09
CA VAL A 383 -9.61 -14.51 10.80
C VAL A 383 -9.93 -15.93 10.33
N SER A 384 -8.97 -16.85 10.48
CA SER A 384 -9.17 -18.27 10.13
C SER A 384 -10.23 -18.91 11.04
N GLY A 385 -10.30 -18.51 12.31
CA GLY A 385 -11.33 -18.92 13.26
C GLY A 385 -12.74 -18.48 12.90
N LEU A 386 -12.90 -17.45 12.06
CA LEU A 386 -14.19 -17.05 11.48
C LEU A 386 -14.56 -17.88 10.23
N GLY A 387 -13.70 -18.81 9.81
CA GLY A 387 -13.85 -19.57 8.57
C GLY A 387 -13.43 -18.80 7.31
N GLU A 388 -12.75 -17.65 7.46
CA GLU A 388 -12.27 -16.84 6.35
C GLU A 388 -10.81 -17.18 5.99
N ASN A 389 -10.44 -16.98 4.72
CA ASN A 389 -9.05 -17.11 4.29
C ASN A 389 -8.29 -15.81 4.57
N PRO A 390 -7.33 -15.78 5.51
CA PRO A 390 -6.57 -14.56 5.81
C PRO A 390 -5.73 -14.08 4.63
N ASP A 391 -5.30 -14.96 3.71
CA ASP A 391 -4.50 -14.55 2.54
C ASP A 391 -5.31 -13.74 1.51
N GLU A 392 -6.64 -13.91 1.52
CA GLU A 392 -7.54 -13.18 0.63
C GLU A 392 -8.09 -11.91 1.28
N THR A 393 -8.35 -11.97 2.59
CA THR A 393 -9.16 -10.96 3.29
C THR A 393 -8.36 -10.03 4.20
N LEU A 394 -7.11 -10.36 4.53
CA LEU A 394 -6.28 -9.59 5.47
C LEU A 394 -4.86 -9.39 4.95
N GLU A 395 -4.40 -8.15 4.98
CA GLU A 395 -3.00 -7.77 4.81
C GLU A 395 -2.55 -6.98 6.03
N ILE A 396 -1.43 -7.38 6.64
CA ILE A 396 -0.81 -6.57 7.70
C ILE A 396 0.58 -6.19 7.24
N ILE A 397 0.77 -4.89 7.05
CA ILE A 397 2.03 -4.31 6.62
C ILE A 397 2.76 -3.80 7.86
N ILE A 398 3.90 -4.43 8.17
CA ILE A 398 4.77 -3.99 9.26
C ILE A 398 5.83 -3.05 8.69
N GLY A 399 5.88 -1.83 9.20
CA GLY A 399 6.94 -0.91 8.83
C GLY A 399 7.88 -0.55 9.97
N GLN A 400 9.10 -0.16 9.57
CA GLN A 400 10.20 0.16 10.47
C GLN A 400 10.21 1.63 10.93
N LEU A 401 11.04 1.91 11.93
CA LEU A 401 11.16 3.21 12.58
C LEU A 401 11.79 4.28 11.67
N VAL A 402 11.46 5.54 11.98
CA VAL A 402 12.11 6.73 11.41
C VAL A 402 13.04 7.33 12.45
N ASN A 403 14.30 7.48 12.07
CA ASN A 403 15.31 8.23 12.78
C ASN A 403 15.51 9.58 12.11
N ILE A 404 15.94 10.57 12.88
CA ILE A 404 16.22 11.92 12.37
C ILE A 404 17.70 12.23 12.62
N ARG A 405 18.35 12.92 11.68
CA ARG A 405 19.70 13.46 11.81
C ARG A 405 19.74 14.91 11.29
N GLY A 406 20.71 15.69 11.76
CA GLY A 406 20.93 17.08 11.31
C GLY A 406 21.25 18.06 12.44
N ALA A 407 21.82 19.21 12.09
CA ALA A 407 22.30 20.19 13.07
C ALA A 407 21.16 20.82 13.89
N LYS A 408 19.94 20.87 13.33
CA LYS A 408 18.73 21.34 14.04
C LYS A 408 18.27 20.40 15.16
N LEU A 409 18.68 19.12 15.13
CA LEU A 409 18.29 18.11 16.13
C LEU A 409 19.23 18.10 17.35
N SER A 410 20.52 18.40 17.18
CA SER A 410 21.54 18.32 18.25
C SER A 410 21.30 19.29 19.41
N LYS A 411 20.38 20.25 19.25
CA LYS A 411 19.95 21.18 20.30
C LYS A 411 18.77 20.67 21.14
N ARG A 412 18.23 19.48 20.83
CA ARG A 412 17.00 18.95 21.42
C ARG A 412 17.26 17.64 22.16
N SER A 413 17.59 17.73 23.44
CA SER A 413 17.67 16.56 24.32
C SER A 413 16.26 16.16 24.78
N GLY A 414 15.67 15.13 24.16
CA GLY A 414 14.60 14.33 24.80
C GLY A 414 13.15 14.43 24.29
N ASN A 415 12.81 15.27 23.32
CA ASN A 415 11.44 15.32 22.77
C ASN A 415 11.32 14.61 21.41
N LEU A 416 10.24 13.85 21.19
CA LEU A 416 9.85 13.34 19.87
C LEU A 416 9.50 14.53 18.94
N LEU A 417 10.00 14.52 17.71
CA LEU A 417 9.63 15.48 16.68
C LEU A 417 8.18 15.23 16.24
N THR A 418 7.38 16.28 16.23
CA THR A 418 5.98 16.26 15.77
C THR A 418 5.87 16.42 14.25
N LEU A 419 4.70 16.07 13.69
CA LEU A 419 4.38 16.24 12.28
C LEU A 419 4.41 17.73 11.88
N GLU A 420 3.85 18.59 12.72
CA GLU A 420 3.82 20.03 12.50
C GLU A 420 5.23 20.59 12.39
N GLU A 421 6.11 20.27 13.35
CA GLU A 421 7.50 20.73 13.33
C GLU A 421 8.27 20.20 12.12
N LEU A 422 8.00 18.95 11.70
CA LEU A 422 8.59 18.39 10.49
C LEU A 422 8.18 19.20 9.26
N VAL A 423 6.89 19.45 9.10
CA VAL A 423 6.33 20.23 7.98
C VAL A 423 6.83 21.66 7.99
N GLU A 424 6.91 22.31 9.14
CA GLU A 424 7.50 23.65 9.28
C GLU A 424 8.98 23.69 8.87
N THR A 425 9.71 22.60 9.11
CA THR A 425 11.15 22.54 8.86
C THR A 425 11.49 22.30 7.38
N ILE A 426 10.78 21.38 6.72
CA ILE A 426 11.13 20.92 5.37
C ILE A 426 10.00 21.05 4.33
N GLY A 427 8.79 21.41 4.76
CA GLY A 427 7.60 21.49 3.91
C GLY A 427 6.88 20.13 3.74
N VAL A 428 5.60 20.20 3.39
CA VAL A 428 4.72 19.03 3.23
C VAL A 428 5.26 18.07 2.16
N ASP A 429 5.58 18.57 0.97
CA ASP A 429 6.01 17.73 -0.15
C ASP A 429 7.31 16.97 0.15
N ALA A 430 8.29 17.65 0.74
CA ALA A 430 9.56 17.02 1.10
C ALA A 430 9.37 15.97 2.19
N ALA A 431 8.57 16.27 3.22
CA ALA A 431 8.26 15.33 4.29
C ALA A 431 7.54 14.08 3.75
N ARG A 432 6.48 14.26 2.95
CA ARG A 432 5.75 13.14 2.35
C ARG A 432 6.64 12.27 1.48
N TYR A 433 7.40 12.89 0.57
CA TYR A 433 8.27 12.17 -0.35
C TYR A 433 9.37 11.41 0.39
N ALA A 434 10.02 12.03 1.37
CA ALA A 434 11.09 11.40 2.14
C ALA A 434 10.61 10.19 2.93
N LEU A 435 9.39 10.25 3.48
CA LEU A 435 8.81 9.17 4.28
C LEU A 435 8.33 7.97 3.44
N VAL A 436 8.01 8.19 2.16
CA VAL A 436 7.48 7.17 1.23
C VAL A 436 8.57 6.58 0.32
N ARG A 437 9.66 7.31 0.04
CA ARG A 437 10.69 6.90 -0.92
C ARG A 437 11.38 5.57 -0.58
N SER A 438 11.47 5.23 0.70
CA SER A 438 12.15 4.02 1.17
C SER A 438 11.14 2.92 1.50
N SER A 439 11.55 1.67 1.25
CA SER A 439 10.74 0.50 1.57
C SER A 439 10.33 0.48 3.05
N MET A 440 9.09 0.06 3.32
CA MET A 440 8.49 0.05 4.65
C MET A 440 9.25 -0.86 5.63
N ASP A 441 9.87 -1.92 5.13
CA ASP A 441 10.71 -2.85 5.88
C ASP A 441 12.10 -2.31 6.26
N SER A 442 12.41 -1.05 5.90
CA SER A 442 13.69 -0.39 6.18
C SER A 442 13.56 0.81 7.12
N THR A 443 14.54 0.97 8.02
CA THR A 443 14.65 2.18 8.85
C THR A 443 14.99 3.37 7.98
N ILE A 444 14.36 4.51 8.22
CA ILE A 444 14.65 5.76 7.50
C ILE A 444 15.52 6.65 8.38
N ASP A 445 16.67 7.09 7.88
CA ASP A 445 17.43 8.18 8.48
C ASP A 445 17.11 9.48 7.73
N LEU A 446 16.33 10.36 8.35
CA LEU A 446 15.87 11.61 7.75
C LEU A 446 16.85 12.76 8.03
N ASP A 447 17.52 13.24 7.00
CA ASP A 447 18.40 14.42 7.05
C ASP A 447 17.60 15.71 6.78
N LEU A 448 17.27 16.44 7.84
CA LEU A 448 16.44 17.66 7.72
C LEU A 448 17.12 18.77 6.92
N ASP A 449 18.45 18.82 6.91
CA ASP A 449 19.20 19.86 6.20
C ASP A 449 19.16 19.60 4.68
N LEU A 450 19.27 18.34 4.27
CA LEU A 450 19.08 17.92 2.88
C LEU A 450 17.66 18.23 2.39
N TRP A 451 16.63 17.83 3.14
CA TRP A 451 15.24 17.98 2.69
C TRP A 451 14.73 19.41 2.73
N ALA A 452 15.34 20.29 3.53
CA ALA A 452 15.10 21.74 3.48
C ALA A 452 15.83 22.45 2.33
N SER A 453 16.83 21.80 1.71
CA SER A 453 17.67 22.45 0.70
C SER A 453 16.95 22.61 -0.64
N GLN A 454 17.28 23.69 -1.35
CA GLN A 454 16.80 23.96 -2.72
C GLN A 454 17.91 23.67 -3.74
N THR A 455 18.49 22.47 -3.66
CA THR A 455 19.54 22.01 -4.57
C THR A 455 19.07 20.77 -5.33
N SER A 456 19.78 20.40 -6.39
CA SER A 456 19.50 19.17 -7.15
C SER A 456 19.69 17.89 -6.33
N ASP A 457 20.39 17.97 -5.19
CA ASP A 457 20.57 16.84 -4.29
C ASP A 457 19.29 16.51 -3.52
N ASN A 458 18.38 17.49 -3.34
CA ASN A 458 17.04 17.27 -2.84
C ASN A 458 16.14 16.75 -3.98
N PRO A 459 15.71 15.47 -3.94
CA PRO A 459 14.96 14.90 -5.04
C PRO A 459 13.58 15.54 -5.25
N VAL A 460 12.96 16.07 -4.21
CA VAL A 460 11.67 16.76 -4.32
C VAL A 460 11.84 18.05 -5.09
N PHE A 461 12.83 18.85 -4.70
CA PHE A 461 13.17 20.08 -5.40
C PHE A 461 13.51 19.80 -6.87
N TYR A 462 14.30 18.75 -7.15
CA TYR A 462 14.64 18.35 -8.51
C TYR A 462 13.40 18.05 -9.37
N VAL A 463 12.47 17.23 -8.88
CA VAL A 463 11.24 16.87 -9.62
C VAL A 463 10.33 18.08 -9.82
N GLN A 464 10.13 18.89 -8.77
CA GLN A 464 9.32 20.11 -8.86
C GLN A 464 9.93 21.12 -9.83
N TYR A 465 11.25 21.29 -9.82
CA TYR A 465 11.95 22.19 -10.73
C TYR A 465 11.85 21.72 -12.18
N ALA A 466 11.98 20.40 -12.43
CA ALA A 466 11.76 19.83 -13.76
C ALA A 466 10.34 20.11 -14.27
N HIS A 467 9.32 19.87 -13.43
CA HIS A 467 7.93 20.19 -13.76
C HIS A 467 7.73 21.69 -14.04
N ALA A 468 8.23 22.57 -13.17
CA ALA A 468 8.11 24.02 -13.32
C ALA A 468 8.78 24.52 -14.61
N ARG A 469 9.92 23.94 -14.97
CA ARG A 469 10.64 24.26 -16.21
C ARG A 469 9.84 23.83 -17.45
N ILE A 470 9.26 22.63 -17.46
CA ILE A 470 8.41 22.15 -18.56
C ILE A 470 7.17 23.05 -18.67
N ALA A 471 6.48 23.33 -17.56
CA ALA A 471 5.32 24.21 -17.55
C ALA A 471 5.66 25.63 -18.04
N SER A 472 6.83 26.17 -17.69
CA SER A 472 7.28 27.48 -18.21
C SER A 472 7.60 27.43 -19.69
N LEU A 473 8.22 26.35 -20.18
CA LEU A 473 8.50 26.19 -21.60
C LEU A 473 7.20 26.18 -22.42
N LEU A 474 6.17 25.46 -21.95
CA LEU A 474 4.85 25.43 -22.58
C LEU A 474 4.15 26.79 -22.59
N ARG A 475 4.21 27.53 -21.47
CA ARG A 475 3.67 28.90 -21.41
C ARG A 475 4.38 29.84 -22.39
N ASN A 476 5.72 29.83 -22.38
CA ASN A 476 6.51 30.69 -23.25
C ASN A 476 6.28 30.35 -24.74
N ALA A 477 6.14 29.07 -25.08
CA ALA A 477 5.82 28.64 -26.44
C ALA A 477 4.47 29.24 -26.89
N ALA A 478 3.44 29.16 -26.05
CA ALA A 478 2.14 29.75 -26.33
C ALA A 478 2.20 31.28 -26.52
N GLU A 479 2.96 32.00 -25.67
CA GLU A 479 3.16 33.45 -25.78
C GLU A 479 3.87 33.86 -27.09
N LEU A 480 4.77 33.00 -27.59
CA LEU A 480 5.47 33.20 -28.86
C LEU A 480 4.64 32.80 -30.09
N GLY A 481 3.37 32.40 -29.91
CA GLY A 481 2.48 31.99 -31.01
C GLY A 481 2.65 30.52 -31.43
N PHE A 482 3.29 29.70 -30.60
CA PHE A 482 3.43 28.25 -30.77
C PHE A 482 2.68 27.52 -29.65
N PRO A 483 1.33 27.57 -29.61
CA PRO A 483 0.57 26.81 -28.64
C PRO A 483 0.81 25.30 -28.83
N LEU A 484 0.57 24.52 -27.77
CA LEU A 484 0.71 23.06 -27.84
C LEU A 484 -0.23 22.52 -28.95
N PRO A 485 0.30 21.83 -29.98
CA PRO A 485 -0.51 21.33 -31.09
C PRO A 485 -1.40 20.16 -30.66
N GLU A 486 -2.48 19.95 -31.41
CA GLU A 486 -3.27 18.72 -31.31
C GLU A 486 -2.39 17.51 -31.67
N LEU A 487 -2.58 16.40 -30.95
CA LEU A 487 -1.73 15.22 -31.09
C LEU A 487 -1.76 14.62 -32.52
N THR A 488 -2.86 14.83 -33.26
CA THR A 488 -3.01 14.44 -34.67
C THR A 488 -2.06 15.17 -35.61
N ASP A 489 -1.67 16.39 -35.24
CA ASP A 489 -0.84 17.28 -36.05
C ASP A 489 0.65 17.14 -35.69
N VAL A 490 0.97 16.26 -34.74
CA VAL A 490 2.35 16.01 -34.29
C VAL A 490 2.99 14.86 -35.07
N HIS A 491 4.04 15.22 -35.80
CA HIS A 491 4.95 14.32 -36.51
C HIS A 491 5.97 13.69 -35.56
N LEU A 492 5.53 12.71 -34.76
CA LEU A 492 6.39 12.04 -33.77
C LEU A 492 7.51 11.20 -34.40
N GLU A 493 7.40 10.86 -35.68
CA GLU A 493 8.48 10.28 -36.47
C GLU A 493 9.71 11.19 -36.59
N LEU A 494 9.60 12.48 -36.24
CA LEU A 494 10.71 13.43 -36.19
C LEU A 494 11.53 13.35 -34.90
N LEU A 495 11.07 12.62 -33.87
CA LEU A 495 11.80 12.37 -32.63
C LEU A 495 12.92 11.35 -32.88
N LYS A 496 13.99 11.79 -33.54
CA LYS A 496 15.12 10.95 -33.98
C LYS A 496 16.43 11.28 -33.26
N HIS A 497 16.44 12.31 -32.42
CA HIS A 497 17.64 12.67 -31.70
C HIS A 497 17.90 11.63 -30.60
N GLU A 498 19.15 11.24 -30.41
CA GLU A 498 19.55 10.20 -29.45
C GLU A 498 18.94 10.41 -28.05
N LYS A 499 19.03 11.64 -27.53
CA LYS A 499 18.38 12.05 -26.26
C LYS A 499 16.86 11.88 -26.19
N GLU A 500 16.15 11.92 -27.31
CA GLU A 500 14.70 11.69 -27.35
C GLU A 500 14.37 10.20 -27.25
N SER A 501 15.29 9.35 -27.71
CA SER A 501 15.20 7.89 -27.62
C SER A 501 15.65 7.32 -26.28
N GLU A 502 16.18 8.15 -25.37
CA GLU A 502 16.68 7.73 -24.04
C GLU A 502 15.61 7.60 -22.94
N LEU A 503 14.32 7.73 -23.28
CA LEU A 503 13.17 7.81 -22.35
C LEU A 503 12.81 6.53 -21.57
#